data_AF-A0A7H8R254-F1
#
_entry.id   AF-A0A7H8R254-F1
#
_cell.length_a   1.000
_cell.length_b   1.000
_cell.length_c   1.000
_cell.angle_alpha   90.00
_cell.angle_beta   90.00
_cell.angle_gamma   90.00
#
_symmetry.space_group_name_H-M   'P 1'
#
loop_
_entity.id
_entity.type
_entity.pdbx_description
1 polymer ?
#
loop_
_entity_poly.entity_id
_entity_poly.type
_entity_poly.pdbx_seq_one_letter_code
_entity_poly.pdbx_strand_id
1 'polypeptide(L)'
;MGDMAITEDMLKNIIAPVFVASAEDDSVAPGQTEEIARLLGDQATYHLFQTKLGAGEHCRLGAEPRLAMITMEWLQGVFEKAKA
;
A
#
# COMPACT_ATOMS: atom_id res chain seq x y z
N MET A 1 19.90 -3.84 -6.89
CA MET A 1 18.89 -3.31 -5.95
C MET A 1 19.63 -2.44 -4.95
N GLY A 2 19.25 -1.17 -4.81
CA GLY A 2 19.81 -0.31 -3.77
C GLY A 2 19.26 -0.70 -2.40
N ASP A 3 19.99 -0.36 -1.35
CA ASP A 3 19.55 -0.58 0.03
C ASP A 3 18.22 0.15 0.28
N MET A 4 17.29 -0.49 1.00
CA MET A 4 16.10 0.21 1.49
C MET A 4 16.52 1.28 2.49
N ALA A 5 16.13 2.52 2.24
CA ALA A 5 16.39 3.63 3.16
C ALA A 5 15.58 3.56 4.46
N ILE A 6 14.56 2.69 4.51
CA ILE A 6 13.68 2.50 5.67
C ILE A 6 14.17 1.32 6.50
N THR A 7 14.27 1.52 7.83
CA THR A 7 14.61 0.47 8.80
C THR A 7 13.39 0.03 9.61
N GLU A 8 13.46 -1.14 10.24
CA GLU A 8 12.41 -1.62 11.14
C GLU A 8 12.13 -0.65 12.29
N ASP A 9 13.18 -0.04 12.87
CA ASP A 9 13.02 0.91 13.97
C ASP A 9 12.31 2.19 13.53
N MET A 10 12.48 2.61 12.27
CA MET A 10 11.69 3.70 11.70
C MET A 10 10.21 3.31 11.58
N LEU A 11 9.93 2.09 11.12
CA LEU A 11 8.55 1.59 10.96
C LEU A 11 7.82 1.45 12.30
N LYS A 12 8.50 1.06 13.38
CA LYS A 12 7.92 0.98 14.74
C LYS A 12 7.38 2.31 15.27
N ASN A 13 7.86 3.45 14.75
CA ASN A 13 7.38 4.77 15.15
C ASN A 13 6.08 5.19 14.45
N ILE A 14 5.63 4.44 13.44
CA ILE A 14 4.31 4.64 12.83
C ILE A 14 3.27 4.09 13.81
N ILE A 15 2.28 4.91 14.15
CA ILE A 15 1.21 4.60 15.12
C ILE A 15 -0.19 4.70 14.50
N ALA A 16 -0.25 4.84 13.17
CA ALA A 16 -1.48 5.04 12.42
C ALA A 16 -1.65 3.91 11.40
N PRO A 17 -2.89 3.53 11.04
CA PRO A 17 -3.13 2.58 9.96
C PRO A 17 -2.47 3.03 8.65
N VAL A 18 -1.80 2.09 7.98
CA VAL A 18 -1.05 2.35 6.74
C VAL A 18 -1.65 1.55 5.60
N PHE A 19 -1.98 2.21 4.51
CA PHE A 19 -2.30 1.53 3.25
C PHE A 19 -1.01 1.33 2.46
N VAL A 20 -0.69 0.08 2.13
CA VAL A 20 0.53 -0.31 1.42
C VAL A 20 0.12 -1.00 0.13
N ALA A 21 0.58 -0.54 -1.03
CA ALA A 21 0.09 -1.06 -2.30
C ALA A 21 1.13 -1.27 -3.39
N SER A 22 1.13 -2.48 -3.96
CA SER A 22 1.91 -2.87 -5.14
C SER A 22 1.04 -2.88 -6.39
N ALA A 23 1.66 -2.91 -7.56
CA ALA A 23 0.97 -3.14 -8.83
C ALA A 23 1.77 -4.15 -9.64
N GLU A 24 1.09 -5.08 -10.31
CA GLU A 24 1.72 -6.26 -10.92
C GLU A 24 2.83 -5.93 -11.93
N ASP A 25 2.72 -4.82 -12.67
CA ASP A 25 3.71 -4.38 -13.67
C ASP A 25 4.61 -3.23 -13.18
N ASP A 26 4.47 -2.78 -11.93
CA ASP A 26 5.30 -1.71 -11.35
C ASP A 26 6.66 -2.26 -10.88
N SER A 27 7.69 -1.97 -11.65
CA SER A 27 9.07 -2.43 -11.41
C SER A 27 9.97 -1.40 -10.72
N VAL A 28 9.44 -0.26 -10.26
CA VAL A 28 10.23 0.82 -9.66
C VAL A 28 10.84 0.41 -8.31
N ALA A 29 10.08 -0.34 -7.50
CA ALA A 29 10.48 -0.74 -6.14
C ALA A 29 10.11 -2.21 -5.85
N PRO A 30 10.67 -3.18 -6.60
CA PRO A 30 10.24 -4.57 -6.56
C PRO A 30 10.48 -5.19 -5.18
N GLY A 31 9.45 -5.77 -4.58
CA GLY A 31 9.50 -6.46 -3.29
C GLY A 31 9.56 -5.55 -2.06
N GLN A 32 9.82 -4.25 -2.22
CA GLN A 32 9.94 -3.32 -1.09
C GLN A 32 8.59 -3.11 -0.40
N THR A 33 7.52 -3.03 -1.18
CA THR A 33 6.17 -2.77 -0.67
C THR A 33 5.63 -3.93 0.15
N GLU A 34 5.84 -5.16 -0.32
CA GLU A 34 5.48 -6.39 0.39
C GLU A 34 6.28 -6.52 1.70
N GLU A 35 7.57 -6.19 1.66
CA GLU A 35 8.44 -6.21 2.83
C GLU A 35 8.03 -5.16 3.86
N ILE A 36 7.71 -3.93 3.43
CA ILE A 36 7.17 -2.89 4.32
C ILE A 36 5.85 -3.33 4.96
N ALA A 37 4.94 -3.92 4.17
CA ALA A 37 3.67 -4.43 4.71
C ALA A 37 3.89 -5.53 5.77
N ARG A 38 4.85 -6.43 5.52
CA ARG A 38 5.24 -7.48 6.46
C ARG A 38 5.81 -6.91 7.76
N LEU A 39 6.68 -5.90 7.66
CA LEU A 39 7.33 -5.27 8.80
C LEU A 39 6.36 -4.41 9.64
N LEU A 40 5.38 -3.76 9.00
CA LEU A 40 4.34 -2.99 9.67
C LEU A 40 3.31 -3.86 10.41
N GLY A 41 3.16 -5.14 10.02
CA GLY A 41 2.25 -6.09 10.65
C GLY A 41 0.80 -5.59 10.64
N ASP A 42 0.15 -5.64 11.81
CA ASP A 42 -1.28 -5.29 11.98
C ASP A 42 -1.62 -3.83 11.61
N GLN A 43 -0.62 -2.94 11.52
CA GLN A 43 -0.84 -1.56 11.07
C GLN A 43 -1.05 -1.47 9.55
N ALA A 44 -0.59 -2.44 8.78
CA ALA A 44 -0.66 -2.41 7.33
C ALA A 44 -1.95 -3.02 6.79
N THR A 45 -2.54 -2.35 5.81
CA THR A 45 -3.47 -2.95 4.85
C THR A 45 -2.76 -3.05 3.51
N TYR A 46 -2.41 -4.27 3.10
CA TYR A 46 -1.75 -4.52 1.83
C TYR A 46 -2.76 -4.71 0.68
N HIS A 47 -2.51 -4.07 -0.46
CA HIS A 47 -3.30 -4.24 -1.68
C HIS A 47 -2.42 -4.41 -2.93
N LEU A 48 -2.64 -5.48 -3.69
CA LEU A 48 -2.01 -5.67 -5.00
C LEU A 48 -2.99 -5.25 -6.11
N PHE A 49 -2.65 -4.20 -6.85
CA PHE A 49 -3.38 -3.80 -8.04
C PHE A 49 -3.02 -4.73 -9.21
N GLN A 50 -4.04 -5.34 -9.81
CA GLN A 50 -3.86 -6.36 -10.85
C GLN A 50 -3.90 -5.77 -12.25
N THR A 51 -2.98 -6.19 -13.12
CA THR A 51 -2.90 -5.81 -14.52
C THR A 51 -4.16 -6.20 -15.29
N LYS A 52 -4.76 -7.35 -14.97
CA LYS A 52 -6.02 -7.80 -15.60
C LYS A 52 -7.20 -6.85 -15.40
N LEU A 53 -7.09 -5.93 -14.43
CA LEU A 53 -8.09 -4.89 -14.13
C LEU A 53 -7.67 -3.52 -14.66
N GLY A 54 -6.61 -3.46 -15.47
CA GLY A 54 -6.04 -2.23 -16.02
C GLY A 54 -5.27 -1.38 -15.02
N ALA A 55 -5.01 -1.88 -13.81
CA ALA A 55 -4.42 -1.10 -12.70
C ALA A 55 -2.99 -1.50 -12.34
N GLY A 56 -2.34 -2.34 -13.16
CA GLY A 56 -1.01 -2.89 -12.91
C GLY A 56 0.15 -1.90 -13.07
N GLU A 57 -0.12 -0.75 -13.68
CA GLU A 57 0.91 0.26 -14.02
C GLU A 57 1.42 1.05 -12.82
N HIS A 58 2.61 1.64 -12.99
CA HIS A 58 3.19 2.57 -12.01
C HIS A 58 2.20 3.70 -11.67
N CYS A 59 2.06 4.01 -10.37
CA CYS A 59 1.08 4.98 -9.88
C CYS A 59 -0.39 4.72 -10.33
N ARG A 60 -0.70 3.54 -10.87
CA ARG A 60 -2.03 3.17 -11.37
C ARG A 60 -2.50 4.12 -12.46
N LEU A 61 -1.56 4.58 -13.30
CA LEU A 61 -1.82 5.45 -14.43
C LEU A 61 -2.85 4.79 -15.36
N GLY A 62 -3.91 5.52 -15.70
CA GLY A 62 -5.04 5.02 -16.49
C GLY A 62 -6.10 4.26 -15.69
N ALA A 63 -5.89 4.02 -14.39
CA ALA A 63 -6.83 3.40 -13.46
C ALA A 63 -7.08 4.26 -12.22
N GLU A 64 -6.97 5.58 -12.33
CA GLU A 64 -7.16 6.54 -11.25
C GLU A 64 -8.52 6.40 -10.54
N PRO A 65 -9.65 6.17 -11.24
CA PRO A 65 -10.92 5.92 -10.57
C PRO A 65 -10.88 4.66 -9.69
N ARG A 66 -10.16 3.62 -10.12
CA ARG A 66 -10.01 2.37 -9.37
C ARG A 66 -9.12 2.56 -8.14
N LEU A 67 -8.02 3.30 -8.28
CA LEU A 67 -7.18 3.71 -7.15
C LEU A 67 -8.00 4.51 -6.13
N ALA A 68 -8.78 5.48 -6.59
CA ALA A 68 -9.63 6.30 -5.73
C ALA A 68 -10.66 5.45 -4.96
N MET A 69 -11.39 4.56 -5.64
CA MET A 69 -12.37 3.70 -4.98
C MET A 69 -11.75 2.85 -3.87
N ILE A 70 -10.65 2.14 -4.16
CA ILE A 70 -10.02 1.23 -3.19
C ILE A 70 -9.47 2.00 -1.99
N THR A 71 -8.77 3.11 -2.23
CA THR A 71 -8.16 3.90 -1.14
C THR A 71 -9.22 4.61 -0.30
N MET A 72 -10.31 5.09 -0.89
CA MET A 72 -11.39 5.75 -0.16
C MET A 72 -12.23 4.76 0.64
N GLU A 73 -12.48 3.56 0.11
CA GLU A 73 -13.13 2.46 0.86
C GLU A 73 -12.29 2.04 2.08
N TRP A 74 -10.97 1.89 1.89
CA TRP A 74 -10.06 1.64 3.00
C TRP A 74 -10.11 2.75 4.06
N LEU A 75 -10.04 4.01 3.63
CA LEU A 75 -10.06 5.17 4.53
C LEU A 75 -11.37 5.27 5.31
N GLN A 76 -12.50 4.99 4.66
CA GLN A 76 -13.79 4.90 5.33
C GLN A 76 -13.75 3.85 6.45
N GLY A 77 -13.25 2.64 6.16
CA GLY A 77 -13.13 1.58 7.16
C GLY A 77 -12.21 1.95 8.34
N VAL A 78 -11.15 2.73 8.09
CA VAL A 78 -10.30 3.28 9.16
C VAL A 78 -11.09 4.24 10.05
N PHE A 79 -11.86 5.16 9.47
CA PHE A 79 -12.63 6.12 10.24
C PHE A 79 -13.80 5.50 11.00
N GLU A 80 -14.44 4.46 10.47
CA GLU A 80 -15.49 3.73 11.17
C GLU A 80 -14.95 3.03 12.42
N LYS A 81 -13.77 2.40 12.32
CA LYS A 81 -13.10 1.78 13.48
C LYS A 81 -12.68 2.81 14.53
N ALA A 82 -12.24 3.99 14.12
CA ALA A 82 -11.81 5.05 15.05
C ALA A 82 -12.96 5.72 15.82
N LYS A 83 -14.21 5.57 15.34
CA LYS A 83 -15.41 6.07 16.04
C LYS A 83 -15.96 5.10 17.09
N ALA A 84 -15.56 3.83 17.03
CA ALA A 84 -15.99 2.76 17.95
C ALA A 84 -15.15 2.75 19.23
#